data_AF-A0A377IPM5-F1
#
_entry.id   AF-A0A377IPM5-F1
#
_cell.length_a   1.000
_cell.length_b   1.000
_cell.length_c   1.000
_cell.angle_alpha   90.00
_cell.angle_beta   90.00
_cell.angle_gamma   90.00
#
_symmetry.space_group_name_H-M   'P 1'
#
loop_
_entity.id
_entity.type
_entity.pdbx_description
1 polymer ?
#
loop_
_entity_poly.entity_id
_entity_poly.type
_entity_poly.pdbx_seq_one_letter_code
_entity_poly.pdbx_strand_id
1 'polypeptide(L)'
;MAIFDENGASFKDLNSINFIYGANGSGKTTTSSFLKNLAENGIEDKFASSEIVWYNNESLKIEVYNKQFKEDQLRNSHVKGIFTLGKKTNENLEKIESKKESINKENEKKIKNKESLKKTHKKRKRKKRILLIVVGKNFIKNLKRILKKR
;
A
#
# COMPACT_ATOMS: atom_id res chain seq x y z
N MET A 1 24.12 14.01 -18.06
CA MET A 1 23.47 15.34 -18.17
C MET A 1 22.80 15.42 -19.52
N ALA A 2 21.48 15.62 -19.58
CA ALA A 2 20.82 16.00 -20.81
C ALA A 2 21.04 17.52 -20.97
N ILE A 3 21.78 17.91 -22.00
CA ILE A 3 22.00 19.32 -22.32
C ILE A 3 20.89 19.68 -23.29
N PHE A 4 19.90 20.44 -22.82
CA PHE A 4 18.89 21.01 -23.69
C PHE A 4 19.46 22.33 -24.23
N ASP A 5 19.47 22.48 -25.55
CA ASP A 5 19.70 23.77 -26.20
C ASP A 5 18.64 24.77 -25.69
N GLU A 6 19.04 26.03 -25.50
CA GLU A 6 18.16 27.13 -25.05
C GLU A 6 16.96 27.31 -26.01
N ASN A 7 17.09 26.85 -27.25
CA ASN A 7 16.06 26.91 -28.29
C ASN A 7 15.06 25.72 -28.27
N GLY A 8 15.29 24.70 -27.42
CA GLY A 8 14.45 23.50 -27.39
C GLY A 8 14.54 22.64 -28.65
N ALA A 9 13.50 21.83 -28.90
CA ALA A 9 13.39 21.00 -30.10
C ALA A 9 11.96 21.02 -30.63
N SER A 10 11.79 21.14 -31.95
CA SER A 10 10.50 21.13 -32.63
C SER A 10 10.48 20.05 -33.72
N PHE A 11 9.42 19.25 -33.74
CA PHE A 11 9.17 18.29 -34.81
C PHE A 11 8.02 18.83 -35.68
N LYS A 12 8.32 19.09 -36.96
CA LYS A 12 7.35 19.58 -37.95
C LYS A 12 7.17 18.53 -39.05
N ASP A 13 6.07 18.65 -39.81
CA ASP A 13 5.78 17.81 -40.98
C ASP A 13 5.84 16.30 -40.68
N LEU A 14 5.23 15.92 -39.55
CA LEU A 14 5.17 14.53 -39.09
C LEU A 14 4.34 13.67 -40.04
N ASN A 15 4.87 12.48 -40.36
CA ASN A 15 4.15 11.45 -41.10
C ASN A 15 3.24 10.64 -40.16
N SER A 16 2.44 9.73 -40.71
CA SER A 16 1.68 8.77 -39.89
C SER A 16 2.59 7.89 -39.01
N ILE A 17 3.83 7.64 -39.44
CA ILE A 17 4.84 6.90 -38.69
C ILE A 17 6.15 7.70 -38.73
N ASN A 18 6.73 7.95 -37.56
CA ASN A 18 7.98 8.70 -37.41
C ASN A 18 8.97 7.93 -36.55
N PHE A 19 10.25 7.99 -36.89
CA PHE A 19 11.33 7.41 -36.11
C PHE A 19 12.18 8.51 -35.48
N ILE A 20 12.21 8.55 -34.15
CA ILE A 20 13.00 9.53 -33.39
C ILE A 20 14.17 8.79 -32.72
N TYR A 21 15.40 9.17 -33.06
CA TYR A 21 16.63 8.59 -32.53
C TYR A 21 17.65 9.67 -32.17
N GLY A 22 18.66 9.31 -31.38
CA GLY A 22 19.71 10.24 -30.92
C GLY A 22 20.58 9.65 -29.83
N ALA A 23 21.62 10.37 -29.40
CA ALA A 23 22.54 9.92 -28.35
C ALA A 23 21.86 9.80 -26.96
N ASN A 24 22.51 9.12 -26.02
CA ASN A 24 22.04 9.10 -24.63
C ASN A 24 22.00 10.54 -24.07
N GLY A 25 20.89 10.91 -23.46
CA GLY A 25 20.66 12.29 -22.99
C GLY A 25 20.04 13.22 -24.03
N SER A 26 19.76 12.79 -25.26
CA SER A 26 19.12 13.62 -26.30
C SER A 26 17.63 13.90 -26.11
N GLY A 27 17.05 13.63 -24.94
CA GLY A 27 15.63 13.89 -24.66
C GLY A 27 14.60 12.87 -25.17
N LYS A 28 15.01 11.72 -25.73
CA LYS A 28 14.05 10.66 -26.19
C LYS A 28 13.10 10.20 -25.10
N THR A 29 13.64 9.83 -23.93
CA THR A 29 12.83 9.42 -22.78
C THR A 29 11.92 10.56 -22.33
N THR A 30 12.45 11.78 -22.27
CA THR A 30 11.71 13.01 -21.91
C THR A 30 10.52 13.22 -22.83
N THR A 31 10.69 13.07 -24.14
CA THR A 31 9.60 13.19 -25.14
C THR A 31 8.51 12.16 -24.88
N SER A 32 8.87 10.89 -24.66
CA SER A 32 7.88 9.85 -24.33
C SER A 32 7.17 10.11 -23.00
N SER A 33 7.88 10.64 -22.01
CA SER A 33 7.32 10.97 -20.69
C SER A 33 6.37 12.16 -20.75
N PHE A 34 6.66 13.17 -21.58
CA PHE A 34 5.75 14.27 -21.87
C PHE A 34 4.43 13.78 -22.48
N LEU A 35 4.51 12.96 -23.54
CA LEU A 35 3.32 12.38 -24.17
C LEU A 35 2.49 11.54 -23.18
N LYS A 36 3.15 10.75 -22.32
CA LYS A 36 2.45 9.97 -21.28
C LYS A 36 1.74 10.90 -20.29
N ASN A 37 2.42 11.94 -19.83
CA ASN A 37 1.86 12.89 -18.88
C ASN A 37 0.66 13.64 -19.45
N LEU A 38 0.76 14.10 -20.70
CA LEU A 38 -0.33 14.73 -21.42
C LEU A 38 -1.55 13.82 -21.53
N ALA A 39 -1.33 12.52 -21.74
CA ALA A 39 -2.40 11.52 -21.83
C ALA A 39 -3.11 11.24 -20.49
N GLU A 40 -2.39 11.28 -19.37
CA GLU A 40 -2.89 10.87 -18.05
C GLU A 40 -3.35 12.04 -17.18
N ASN A 41 -2.61 13.16 -17.19
CA ASN A 41 -2.73 14.24 -16.22
C ASN A 41 -2.91 15.64 -16.87
N GLY A 42 -2.75 15.76 -18.20
CA GLY A 42 -2.67 17.06 -18.87
C GLY A 42 -1.27 17.68 -18.78
N ILE A 43 -1.16 19.01 -18.91
CA ILE A 43 0.12 19.73 -18.85
C ILE A 43 0.47 20.02 -17.38
N GLU A 44 1.53 19.40 -16.87
CA GLU A 44 2.14 19.71 -15.57
C GLU A 44 3.25 20.77 -15.69
N ASP A 45 3.58 21.45 -14.58
CA ASP A 45 4.61 22.51 -14.52
C ASP A 45 5.96 22.10 -15.12
N LYS A 46 6.37 20.84 -14.91
CA LYS A 46 7.63 20.28 -15.46
C LYS A 46 7.67 20.22 -16.99
N PHE A 47 6.53 20.36 -17.66
CA PHE A 47 6.36 20.37 -19.11
C PHE A 47 5.67 21.64 -19.60
N ALA A 48 5.64 22.72 -18.82
CA ALA A 48 4.96 23.95 -19.18
C ALA A 48 5.49 24.60 -20.48
N SER A 49 6.74 24.31 -20.85
CA SER A 49 7.36 24.76 -22.11
C SER A 49 7.23 23.78 -23.26
N SER A 50 6.46 22.70 -23.11
CA SER A 50 6.25 21.67 -24.13
C SER A 50 4.80 21.67 -24.61
N GLU A 51 4.60 21.60 -25.93
CA GLU A 51 3.28 21.62 -26.54
C GLU A 51 3.13 20.58 -27.64
N ILE A 52 1.88 20.24 -27.97
CA ILE A 52 1.52 19.47 -29.15
C ILE A 52 0.44 20.23 -29.92
N VAL A 53 0.62 20.31 -31.23
CA VAL A 53 -0.38 20.90 -32.14
C VAL A 53 -1.00 19.76 -32.95
N TRP A 54 -2.31 19.59 -32.81
CA TRP A 54 -3.06 18.57 -33.51
C TRP A 54 -3.53 19.05 -34.88
N TYR A 55 -3.58 18.14 -35.84
CA TYR A 55 -4.23 18.41 -37.13
C TYR A 55 -5.72 18.74 -36.90
N ASN A 56 -6.21 19.81 -37.51
CA ASN A 56 -7.58 20.32 -37.35
C ASN A 56 -8.02 20.60 -35.90
N ASN A 57 -7.09 20.80 -34.96
CA ASN A 57 -7.37 20.99 -33.53
C ASN A 57 -8.12 19.81 -32.87
N GLU A 58 -8.11 18.62 -33.48
CA GLU A 58 -8.74 17.42 -32.92
C GLU A 58 -7.71 16.56 -32.18
N SER A 59 -7.85 16.44 -30.87
CA SER A 59 -6.95 15.60 -30.08
C SER A 59 -7.24 14.12 -30.29
N LEU A 60 -6.18 13.35 -30.54
CA LEU A 60 -6.28 11.89 -30.59
C LEU A 60 -5.90 11.28 -29.24
N LYS A 61 -6.38 10.06 -29.02
CA LYS A 61 -5.95 9.26 -27.88
C LYS A 61 -4.45 9.00 -27.98
N ILE A 62 -3.70 9.39 -26.95
CA ILE A 62 -2.28 9.12 -26.83
C ILE A 62 -2.08 7.81 -26.07
N GLU A 63 -1.35 6.86 -26.67
CA GLU A 63 -0.89 5.64 -26.00
C GLU A 63 0.64 5.57 -26.04
N VAL A 64 1.27 5.45 -24.87
CA VAL A 64 2.74 5.47 -24.74
C VAL A 64 3.27 4.14 -24.20
N TYR A 65 4.00 3.41 -25.04
CA TYR A 65 4.63 2.12 -24.73
C TYR A 65 6.11 2.27 -24.34
N ASN A 66 6.39 3.05 -23.29
CA ASN A 66 7.77 3.26 -22.83
C ASN A 66 8.18 2.26 -21.71
N LYS A 67 9.40 2.41 -21.18
CA LYS A 67 9.90 1.57 -20.07
C LYS A 67 8.95 1.58 -18.87
N GLN A 68 8.40 2.74 -18.53
CA GLN A 68 7.50 2.88 -17.40
C GLN A 68 6.15 2.20 -17.64
N PHE A 69 5.64 2.18 -18.87
CA PHE A 69 4.47 1.36 -19.20
C PHE A 69 4.72 -0.11 -18.88
N LYS A 70 5.90 -0.65 -19.22
CA LYS A 70 6.25 -2.03 -18.86
C LYS A 70 6.29 -2.23 -17.35
N GLU A 71 6.88 -1.30 -16.61
CA GLU A 71 6.96 -1.37 -15.14
C GLU A 71 5.57 -1.27 -14.48
N ASP A 72 4.68 -0.42 -14.98
CA ASP A 72 3.31 -0.25 -14.45
C ASP A 72 2.45 -1.49 -14.75
N GLN A 73 2.66 -2.14 -15.91
CA GLN A 73 1.89 -3.28 -16.35
C GLN A 73 2.42 -4.61 -15.79
N LEU A 74 3.74 -4.78 -15.68
CA LEU A 74 4.36 -6.00 -15.18
C LEU A 74 4.63 -5.90 -13.68
N ARG A 75 3.87 -6.66 -12.91
CA ARG A 75 4.26 -7.01 -11.53
C ARG A 75 4.88 -8.40 -11.51
N ASN A 76 5.98 -8.54 -10.78
CA ASN A 76 6.42 -9.83 -10.28
C ASN A 76 5.33 -10.34 -9.34
N SER A 77 4.65 -11.42 -9.72
CA SER A 77 3.80 -12.11 -8.77
C SER A 77 4.67 -12.77 -7.69
N HIS A 78 4.07 -13.13 -6.55
CA HIS A 78 4.72 -13.95 -5.53
C HIS A 78 5.28 -15.28 -6.07
N VAL A 79 4.83 -15.70 -7.25
CA VAL A 79 5.32 -16.88 -7.96
C VAL A 79 6.36 -16.45 -8.99
N LYS A 80 7.60 -16.88 -8.77
CA LYS A 80 8.71 -16.62 -9.68
C LYS A 80 8.38 -17.13 -11.10
N GLY A 81 8.41 -16.24 -12.08
CA GLY A 81 8.10 -16.56 -13.48
C GLY A 81 6.66 -16.30 -13.93
N ILE A 82 5.75 -15.91 -13.02
CA ILE A 82 4.40 -15.46 -13.39
C ILE A 82 4.36 -13.93 -13.37
N PHE A 83 4.10 -13.35 -14.53
CA PHE A 83 3.87 -11.92 -14.70
C PHE A 83 2.37 -11.66 -14.79
N THR A 84 1.88 -10.76 -13.94
CA THR A 84 0.49 -10.31 -14.04
C THR A 84 0.46 -9.11 -14.97
N LEU A 85 -0.46 -9.13 -15.95
CA LEU A 85 -0.68 -8.00 -16.86
C LEU A 85 -1.86 -7.17 -16.35
N GLY A 86 -1.70 -5.85 -16.34
CA GLY A 86 -2.76 -4.90 -16.05
C GLY A 86 -2.57 -4.15 -14.74
N LYS A 87 -2.40 -2.82 -14.86
CA LYS A 87 -2.33 -1.89 -13.72
C LYS A 87 -3.47 -2.08 -12.71
N LYS A 88 -4.72 -2.23 -13.19
CA LYS A 88 -5.90 -2.45 -12.33
C LYS A 88 -5.85 -3.80 -11.59
N THR A 89 -5.34 -4.84 -12.25
CA THR A 89 -5.14 -6.16 -11.64
C THR A 89 -4.09 -6.07 -10.53
N ASN A 90 -3.00 -5.35 -10.79
CA ASN A 90 -1.91 -5.10 -9.86
C ASN A 90 -2.39 -4.36 -8.60
N GLU A 91 -3.12 -3.26 -8.77
CA GLU A 91 -3.70 -2.49 -7.66
C GLU A 91 -4.67 -3.33 -6.80
N ASN A 92 -5.47 -4.18 -7.44
CA ASN A 92 -6.40 -5.06 -6.74
C ASN A 92 -5.67 -6.13 -5.92
N LEU A 93 -4.58 -6.70 -6.46
CA LEU A 93 -3.75 -7.67 -5.76
C LEU A 93 -3.11 -7.06 -4.51
N GLU A 94 -2.58 -5.83 -4.61
CA GLU A 94 -2.04 -5.09 -3.46
C GLU A 94 -3.10 -4.84 -2.37
N LYS A 95 -4.32 -4.47 -2.76
CA LYS A 95 -5.44 -4.32 -1.83
C LYS A 95 -5.83 -5.63 -1.15
N ILE A 96 -5.75 -6.76 -1.86
CA ILE A 96 -6.02 -8.08 -1.27
C ILE A 96 -4.93 -8.44 -0.26
N GLU A 97 -3.66 -8.24 -0.61
CA GLU A 97 -2.51 -8.59 0.22
C GLU A 97 -2.48 -7.77 1.52
N SER A 98 -2.64 -6.46 1.41
CA SER A 98 -2.76 -5.57 2.59
C SER A 98 -3.93 -5.92 3.50
N LYS A 99 -5.08 -6.30 2.95
CA LYS A 99 -6.23 -6.79 3.75
C LYS A 99 -5.91 -8.11 4.44
N LYS A 100 -5.24 -9.06 3.78
CA LYS A 100 -4.81 -10.33 4.38
C LYS A 100 -3.86 -10.09 5.57
N GLU A 101 -2.88 -9.20 5.42
CA GLU A 101 -1.99 -8.84 6.52
C GLU A 101 -2.76 -8.22 7.71
N SER A 102 -3.71 -7.34 7.41
CA SER A 102 -4.54 -6.70 8.44
C SER A 102 -5.37 -7.73 9.21
N ILE A 103 -5.97 -8.70 8.50
CA ILE A 103 -6.70 -9.81 9.10
C ILE A 103 -5.78 -10.63 10.02
N ASN A 104 -4.56 -10.96 9.56
CA ASN A 104 -3.61 -11.71 10.38
C ASN A 104 -3.23 -10.95 11.67
N LYS A 105 -2.91 -9.66 11.57
CA LYS A 105 -2.60 -8.80 12.73
C LYS A 105 -3.77 -8.75 13.71
N GLU A 106 -5.01 -8.64 13.22
CA GLU A 106 -6.22 -8.62 14.04
C GLU A 106 -6.44 -9.97 14.76
N ASN A 107 -6.19 -11.08 14.06
CA ASN A 107 -6.31 -12.42 14.62
C ASN A 107 -5.28 -12.68 15.71
N GLU A 108 -4.02 -12.25 15.53
CA GLU A 108 -3.00 -12.33 16.56
C GLU A 108 -3.38 -11.54 17.82
N LYS A 109 -3.92 -10.33 17.66
CA LYS A 109 -4.45 -9.54 18.78
C LYS A 109 -5.59 -10.26 19.49
N LYS A 110 -6.54 -10.83 18.74
CA LYS A 110 -7.66 -11.60 19.31
C LYS A 110 -7.16 -12.80 20.12
N ILE A 111 -6.16 -13.52 19.64
CA ILE A 111 -5.55 -14.65 20.36
C ILE A 111 -4.92 -14.17 21.66
N LYS A 112 -4.07 -13.13 21.62
CA LYS A 112 -3.43 -12.55 22.81
C LYS A 112 -4.47 -12.06 23.84
N ASN A 113 -5.54 -11.42 23.40
CA ASN A 113 -6.61 -10.94 24.27
C ASN A 113 -7.41 -12.09 24.92
N LYS A 114 -7.69 -13.18 24.17
CA LYS A 114 -8.33 -14.37 24.75
C LYS A 114 -7.46 -15.00 25.84
N GLU A 115 -6.15 -15.07 25.64
CA GLU A 115 -5.22 -15.58 26.66
C GLU A 115 -5.16 -14.70 27.91
N SER A 116 -5.10 -13.37 27.74
CA SER A 116 -5.08 -12.43 28.86
C SER A 116 -6.38 -12.47 29.67
N LEU A 117 -7.54 -12.60 29.01
CA LEU A 117 -8.84 -12.80 29.64
C LEU A 117 -8.89 -14.10 30.46
N LYS A 118 -8.43 -15.22 29.89
CA LYS A 118 -8.35 -16.50 30.60
C LYS A 118 -7.48 -16.40 31.86
N LYS A 119 -6.29 -15.77 31.75
CA LYS A 119 -5.39 -15.54 32.88
C LYS A 119 -6.06 -14.70 33.98
N THR A 120 -6.76 -13.63 33.60
CA THR A 120 -7.47 -12.74 34.53
C THR A 120 -8.62 -13.46 35.24
N HIS A 121 -9.42 -14.25 34.52
CA HIS A 121 -10.49 -15.06 35.12
C HIS A 121 -9.94 -16.08 36.12
N LYS A 122 -8.85 -16.78 35.79
CA LYS A 122 -8.20 -17.75 36.70
C LYS A 122 -7.69 -17.06 37.97
N LYS A 123 -7.04 -15.89 37.84
CA LYS A 123 -6.60 -15.07 38.99
C LYS A 123 -7.78 -14.63 39.87
N ARG A 124 -8.88 -14.15 39.28
CA ARG A 124 -10.10 -13.76 40.00
C ARG A 124 -10.72 -14.91 40.77
N LYS A 125 -10.88 -16.09 40.15
CA LYS A 125 -11.39 -17.30 40.83
C LYS A 125 -10.50 -17.70 42.02
N ARG A 126 -9.18 -17.67 41.85
CA ARG A 126 -8.23 -17.98 42.93
C ARG A 126 -8.34 -16.99 44.10
N LYS A 127 -8.40 -15.68 43.81
CA LYS A 127 -8.60 -14.64 44.84
C LYS A 127 -9.90 -14.84 45.62
N LYS A 128 -11.03 -15.09 44.95
CA LYS A 128 -12.32 -15.39 45.61
C LYS A 128 -12.22 -16.60 46.54
N ARG A 129 -11.56 -17.68 46.09
CA ARG A 129 -11.39 -18.90 46.90
C ARG A 129 -10.55 -18.66 48.14
N ILE A 130 -9.46 -17.89 48.02
CA ILE A 130 -8.62 -17.51 49.16
C ILE A 130 -9.41 -16.66 50.16
N LEU A 131 -10.15 -15.66 49.67
CA LEU A 131 -10.98 -14.81 50.52
C LEU A 131 -11.98 -15.63 51.34
N LEU A 132 -12.69 -16.56 50.70
CA LEU A 132 -13.68 -17.42 51.37
C LEU A 132 -13.03 -18.25 52.50
N ILE A 133 -11.84 -18.81 52.27
CA ILE A 133 -11.08 -19.57 53.27
C ILE A 133 -10.68 -18.67 54.45
N VAL A 134 -10.17 -17.47 54.18
CA VAL A 134 -9.73 -16.52 55.23
C VAL A 134 -10.92 -16.09 56.09
N VAL A 135 -12.04 -15.70 55.46
CA VAL A 135 -13.26 -15.32 56.17
C VAL A 135 -13.78 -16.47 57.04
N GLY A 136 -13.88 -17.68 56.49
CA GLY A 136 -14.33 -18.86 57.22
C GLY A 136 -13.43 -19.20 58.42
N LYS A 137 -12.10 -19.15 58.26
CA LYS A 137 -11.16 -19.37 59.37
C LYS A 137 -11.33 -18.34 60.49
N ASN A 138 -11.49 -17.07 60.14
CA ASN A 138 -11.72 -16.00 61.12
C ASN A 138 -13.05 -16.19 61.86
N PHE A 139 -14.11 -16.57 61.17
CA PHE A 139 -15.41 -16.85 61.77
C PHE A 139 -15.33 -17.99 62.80
N ILE A 140 -14.74 -19.13 62.43
CA ILE A 140 -14.56 -20.28 63.33
C ILE A 140 -13.71 -19.91 64.55
N LYS A 141 -12.61 -19.16 64.33
CA LYS A 141 -11.74 -18.69 65.43
C LYS A 141 -12.53 -17.82 66.41
N ASN A 142 -13.38 -16.93 65.92
CA ASN A 142 -14.18 -16.06 66.76
C ASN A 142 -15.26 -16.85 67.53
N LEU A 143 -15.92 -17.80 66.88
CA LEU A 143 -16.93 -18.68 67.50
C LEU A 143 -16.33 -19.48 68.68
N LYS A 144 -15.16 -20.09 68.46
CA LYS A 144 -14.41 -20.80 69.52
C LYS A 144 -14.05 -19.88 70.70
N ARG A 145 -13.74 -18.61 70.43
CA ARG A 145 -13.41 -17.62 71.46
C ARG A 145 -14.61 -17.23 72.30
N ILE A 146 -15.80 -17.18 71.70
CA ILE A 146 -17.06 -16.91 72.40
C ILE A 146 -17.45 -18.12 73.27
N LEU A 147 -17.34 -19.34 72.74
CA LEU A 147 -17.69 -20.57 73.46
C LEU A 147 -16.76 -20.87 74.65
N LYS A 148 -15.48 -20.45 74.60
CA LYS A 148 -14.54 -20.58 75.73
C LYS A 148 -14.73 -19.55 76.86
N LYS A 149 -15.59 -18.54 76.66
CA LYS A 149 -15.87 -17.47 77.64
C LYS A 149 -17.19 -17.67 78.40
N ARG A 150 -17.90 -18.77 78.15
CA ARG A 150 -18.99 -19.29 78.98
C ARG A 150 -18.47 -20.48 79.76
#